data_AF-A0A4U1G2Q7-F1
#
_entry.id   AF-A0A4U1G2Q7-F1
#
_cell.length_a   1.000
_cell.length_b   1.000
_cell.length_c   1.000
_cell.angle_alpha   90.00
_cell.angle_beta   90.00
_cell.angle_gamma   90.00
#
_symmetry.space_group_name_H-M   'P 1'
#
loop_
_entity.id
_entity.type
_entity.pdbx_description
1 polymer ?
#
loop_
_entity_poly.entity_id
_entity_poly.type
_entity_poly.pdbx_seq_one_letter_code
_entity_poly.pdbx_strand_id
1 'polypeptide(L)'
;MPALMKWLSTNLKYPEEAAKNDVQGRVVVKFIVDKDGSVRDATVVKGVDKELDKEAIRLVMSMPKWVPAKVNEQVVASYFNLPVTFKITAPENESTTTKQ
;
A
#
# COMPACT_ATOMS: atom_id res chain seq x y z
N MET A 1 4.11 -15.70 7.53
CA MET A 1 4.11 -14.44 6.76
C MET A 1 3.09 -13.49 7.36
N PRO A 2 3.44 -12.22 7.63
CA PRO A 2 2.50 -11.23 8.14
C PRO A 2 1.36 -11.01 7.13
N ALA A 3 0.11 -11.16 7.57
CA ALA A 3 -1.10 -11.16 6.73
C ALA A 3 -1.23 -9.93 5.80
N LEU A 4 -0.65 -8.80 6.20
CA LEU A 4 -0.60 -7.56 5.42
C LEU A 4 0.11 -7.72 4.08
N MET A 5 1.27 -8.38 4.05
CA MET A 5 2.05 -8.59 2.82
C MET A 5 1.29 -9.44 1.81
N LYS A 6 0.57 -10.47 2.29
CA LYS A 6 -0.26 -11.34 1.44
C LYS A 6 -1.47 -10.62 0.86
N TRP A 7 -2.12 -9.76 1.65
CA TRP A 7 -3.24 -8.97 1.14
C TRP A 7 -2.78 -7.94 0.10
N LEU A 8 -1.65 -7.29 0.35
CA LEU A 8 -1.01 -6.35 -0.59
C LEU A 8 -0.70 -7.06 -1.91
N SER A 9 -0.02 -8.21 -1.89
CA SER A 9 0.33 -8.93 -3.13
C SER A 9 -0.89 -9.40 -3.93
N THR A 10 -1.98 -9.77 -3.26
CA THR A 10 -3.20 -10.26 -3.93
C THR A 10 -4.05 -9.13 -4.50
N ASN A 11 -4.02 -7.94 -3.88
CA ASN A 11 -4.85 -6.80 -4.30
C ASN A 11 -4.09 -5.78 -5.14
N LEU A 12 -2.75 -5.82 -5.15
CA LEU A 12 -1.89 -4.99 -5.98
C LEU A 12 -2.09 -5.37 -7.45
N LYS A 13 -2.75 -4.47 -8.18
CA LYS A 13 -2.90 -4.57 -9.62
C LYS A 13 -1.92 -3.62 -10.25
N TYR A 14 -0.86 -4.18 -10.82
CA TYR A 14 0.11 -3.36 -11.54
C TYR A 14 -0.58 -2.77 -12.79
N PRO A 15 -0.67 -1.43 -12.94
CA PRO A 15 -1.31 -0.83 -14.10
C PRO A 15 -0.59 -1.22 -15.39
N GLU A 16 -1.33 -1.64 -16.42
CA GLU A 16 -0.71 -2.02 -17.70
C GLU A 16 0.07 -0.87 -18.33
N GLU A 17 -0.39 0.38 -18.14
CA GLU A 17 0.33 1.56 -18.62
C GLU A 17 1.69 1.74 -17.94
N ALA A 18 1.75 1.55 -16.62
CA ALA A 18 3.01 1.55 -15.89
C ALA A 18 3.93 0.42 -16.36
N ALA A 19 3.36 -0.75 -16.71
CA ALA A 19 4.13 -1.91 -17.16
C ALA A 19 4.69 -1.71 -18.56
N LYS A 20 3.88 -1.13 -19.47
CA LYS A 20 4.29 -0.78 -20.84
C LYS A 20 5.38 0.28 -20.87
N ASN A 21 5.38 1.17 -19.88
CA ASN A 21 6.34 2.26 -19.76
C ASN A 21 7.53 1.91 -18.85
N ASP A 22 7.68 0.65 -18.42
CA ASP A 22 8.73 0.18 -17.51
C ASP A 22 8.88 1.02 -16.23
N VAL A 23 7.76 1.57 -15.74
CA VAL A 23 7.75 2.55 -14.65
C VAL A 23 7.85 1.84 -13.32
N GLN A 24 9.05 1.84 -12.74
CA GLN A 24 9.29 1.30 -11.41
C GLN A 24 9.69 2.40 -10.43
N GLY A 25 9.38 2.19 -9.16
CA GLY A 25 9.78 3.13 -8.12
C GLY A 25 8.97 3.02 -6.85
N ARG A 26 9.20 3.98 -5.95
CA ARG A 26 8.59 4.03 -4.63
C ARG A 26 7.63 5.20 -4.55
N VAL A 27 6.35 4.87 -4.45
CA VAL A 27 5.28 5.83 -4.20
C VAL A 27 5.06 5.93 -2.70
N VAL A 28 5.07 7.13 -2.14
CA VAL A 28 4.76 7.36 -0.73
C VAL A 28 3.38 8.01 -0.64
N VAL A 29 2.45 7.28 -0.05
CA VAL A 29 1.09 7.75 0.20
C VAL A 29 0.97 8.12 1.68
N LYS A 30 0.51 9.33 1.94
CA LYS A 30 0.12 9.80 3.26
C LYS A 30 -1.38 9.68 3.41
N PHE A 31 -1.83 9.12 4.51
CA PHE A 31 -3.25 9.05 4.84
C PHE A 31 -3.46 9.22 6.34
N ILE A 32 -4.68 9.55 6.74
CA ILE A 32 -5.07 9.70 8.14
C ILE A 32 -5.85 8.47 8.54
N VAL A 33 -5.41 7.81 9.62
CA VAL A 33 -6.19 6.76 10.28
C VAL A 33 -6.94 7.41 11.42
N ASP A 34 -8.26 7.38 11.36
CA ASP A 34 -9.13 7.90 12.42
C ASP A 34 -9.28 6.88 13.56
N LYS A 35 -9.90 7.29 14.68
CA LYS A 35 -10.01 6.51 15.90
C LYS A 35 -10.81 5.21 15.75
N ASP A 36 -11.65 5.14 14.73
CA ASP A 36 -12.43 3.96 14.35
C ASP A 36 -11.64 2.97 13.46
N GLY A 37 -10.42 3.34 13.08
CA GLY A 37 -9.57 2.58 12.16
C GLY A 37 -9.86 2.86 10.69
N SER A 38 -10.75 3.82 10.37
CA SER A 38 -11.04 4.21 8.99
C SER A 38 -9.91 5.06 8.43
N VAL A 39 -9.60 4.84 7.16
CA VAL A 39 -8.59 5.62 6.43
C VAL A 39 -9.28 6.75 5.69
N ARG A 40 -8.78 7.98 5.83
CA ARG A 40 -9.23 9.16 5.08
C ARG A 40 -8.06 10.02 4.61
N ASP A 41 -8.35 10.99 3.75
CA ASP A 41 -7.38 11.98 3.24
C ASP A 41 -6.11 11.35 2.63
N ALA A 42 -6.28 10.25 1.87
CA ALA A 42 -5.18 9.60 1.18
C ALA A 42 -4.62 10.50 0.07
N THR A 43 -3.39 10.97 0.26
CA THR A 43 -2.68 11.90 -0.62
C THR A 43 -1.30 11.35 -0.96
N VAL A 44 -0.91 11.41 -2.22
CA VAL A 44 0.45 11.02 -2.64
C VAL A 44 1.42 12.14 -2.30
N VAL A 45 2.39 11.84 -1.44
CA VAL A 45 3.46 12.79 -1.05
C VAL A 45 4.64 12.68 -1.99
N LYS A 46 4.96 11.46 -2.43
CA LYS A 46 6.03 11.19 -3.38
C LYS A 46 5.52 10.24 -4.43
N GLY A 47 5.11 10.77 -5.56
CA GLY A 47 4.70 9.99 -6.71
C GLY A 47 5.90 9.66 -7.61
N VAL A 48 5.73 8.63 -8.43
CA VAL A 48 6.67 8.31 -9.51
C VAL A 48 5.99 8.55 -10.85
N ASP A 49 4.77 8.03 -10.98
CA ASP A 49 3.93 8.19 -12.15
C ASP A 49 2.46 8.18 -11.75
N LYS A 50 1.62 8.84 -12.56
CA LYS A 50 0.19 9.00 -12.28
C LYS A 50 -0.54 7.66 -12.18
N GLU A 51 -0.13 6.66 -12.93
CA GLU A 51 -0.76 5.35 -12.92
C GLU A 51 -0.45 4.58 -11.63
N LEU A 52 0.83 4.61 -11.21
CA LEU A 52 1.25 4.03 -9.93
C LEU A 52 0.62 4.75 -8.73
N ASP A 53 0.52 6.08 -8.83
CA ASP A 53 -0.07 6.94 -7.80
C ASP A 53 -1.55 6.60 -7.58
N LYS A 54 -2.33 6.47 -8.67
CA LYS A 54 -3.74 6.05 -8.60
C LYS A 54 -3.89 4.67 -7.96
N GLU A 55 -3.06 3.70 -8.38
CA GLU A 55 -3.12 2.35 -7.82
C GLU A 55 -2.74 2.34 -6.34
N ALA A 56 -1.72 3.10 -5.95
CA ALA A 56 -1.30 3.22 -4.55
C ALA A 56 -2.41 3.82 -3.67
N ILE A 57 -3.09 4.87 -4.16
CA ILE A 57 -4.26 5.45 -3.48
C ILE A 57 -5.38 4.42 -3.38
N ARG A 58 -5.71 3.72 -4.48
CA ARG A 58 -6.75 2.68 -4.51
C ARG A 58 -6.45 1.61 -3.47
N LEU A 59 -5.20 1.18 -3.37
CA LEU A 59 -4.74 0.19 -2.40
C LEU A 59 -4.97 0.65 -0.97
N VAL A 60 -4.51 1.86 -0.64
CA VAL A 60 -4.68 2.47 0.69
C VAL A 60 -6.15 2.61 1.06
N MET A 61 -7.00 3.02 0.11
CA MET A 61 -8.44 3.19 0.31
C MET A 61 -9.19 1.85 0.40
N SER A 62 -8.66 0.79 -0.25
CA SER A 62 -9.27 -0.55 -0.23
C SER A 62 -8.81 -1.39 0.98
N MET A 63 -7.87 -0.89 1.79
CA MET A 63 -7.38 -1.62 2.94
C MET A 63 -8.47 -1.80 4.01
N PRO A 64 -8.46 -2.94 4.72
CA PRO A 64 -9.32 -3.13 5.87
C PRO A 64 -8.96 -2.12 6.98
N LYS A 65 -9.87 -1.97 7.95
CA LYS A 65 -9.69 -1.06 9.08
C LYS A 65 -8.31 -1.20 9.71
N TRP A 66 -7.61 -0.07 9.81
CA TRP A 66 -6.30 0.01 10.42
C TRP A 66 -6.41 0.06 11.94
N VAL A 67 -5.35 -0.37 12.62
CA VAL A 67 -5.27 -0.21 14.07
C VAL A 67 -4.81 1.24 14.32
N PRO A 68 -5.66 2.09 14.92
CA PRO A 68 -5.31 3.47 15.21
C PRO A 68 -4.20 3.54 16.26
N ALA A 69 -3.43 4.62 16.23
CA ALA A 69 -2.41 4.86 17.24
C ALA A 69 -3.08 5.12 18.60
N LYS A 70 -2.51 4.53 19.64
CA LYS A 70 -2.85 4.81 21.04
C LYS A 70 -1.73 5.63 21.66
N VAL A 71 -2.04 6.85 22.10
CA VAL A 71 -1.11 7.71 22.83
C VAL A 71 -1.70 7.92 24.22
N ASN A 72 -0.94 7.55 25.26
CA ASN A 72 -1.41 7.62 26.65
C ASN A 72 -2.80 6.96 26.85
N GLU A 73 -2.97 5.75 26.32
CA GLU A 73 -4.23 4.97 26.34
C GLU A 73 -5.41 5.59 25.57
N GLN A 74 -5.27 6.79 25.01
CA GLN A 74 -6.27 7.44 24.19
C GLN A 74 -6.05 7.09 22.71
N VAL A 75 -7.12 6.68 22.04
CA VAL A 75 -7.11 6.50 20.59
C VAL A 75 -7.09 7.87 19.93
N VAL A 76 -6.06 8.13 19.14
CA VAL A 76 -5.86 9.42 18.45
C VAL A 76 -5.78 9.23 16.95
N ALA A 77 -6.42 10.13 16.21
CA ALA A 77 -6.28 10.16 14.77
C ALA A 77 -4.82 10.50 14.42
N SER A 78 -4.18 9.65 13.62
CA SER A 78 -2.76 9.80 13.29
C SER A 78 -2.56 9.71 11.78
N TYR A 79 -1.66 10.54 11.28
CA TYR A 79 -1.23 10.44 9.88
C TYR A 79 -0.16 9.36 9.75
N PHE A 80 -0.31 8.51 8.74
CA PHE A 80 0.64 7.47 8.39
C PHE A 80 1.19 7.73 6.99
N ASN A 81 2.45 7.37 6.78
CA ASN A 81 3.08 7.38 5.46
C ASN A 81 3.39 5.93 5.09
N LEU A 82 2.68 5.41 4.09
CA LEU A 82 2.93 4.07 3.57
C LEU A 82 3.75 4.17 2.28
N PRO A 83 4.99 3.66 2.29
CA PRO A 83 5.76 3.51 1.07
C PRO A 83 5.33 2.25 0.32
N VAL A 84 4.69 2.43 -0.83
CA VAL A 84 4.37 1.36 -1.78
C VAL A 84 5.51 1.29 -2.81
N THR A 85 6.18 0.14 -2.87
CA THR A 85 7.29 -0.07 -3.82
C THR A 85 6.79 -0.92 -4.97
N PHE A 86 6.79 -0.33 -6.17
CA PHE A 86 6.45 -1.01 -7.41
C PHE A 86 7.74 -1.46 -8.09
N LYS A 87 7.90 -2.77 -8.24
CA LYS A 87 9.01 -3.37 -8.97
C LYS A 87 8.45 -4.24 -10.08
N ILE A 88 8.94 -4.02 -11.30
CA ILE A 88 8.76 -4.95 -12.40
C ILE A 88 9.87 -5.98 -12.23
N THR A 89 9.67 -6.94 -11.34
CA THR A 89 10.46 -8.17 -11.43
C THR A 89 9.83 -8.94 -12.58
N ALA A 90 10.60 -9.22 -13.64
CA ALA A 90 10.21 -10.19 -14.65
C ALA A 90 9.62 -11.44 -13.94
N PRO A 91 8.59 -12.10 -14.49
CA PRO A 91 7.94 -13.22 -13.80
C PRO A 91 8.98 -14.32 -13.54
N GLU A 92 9.50 -14.36 -12.32
CA GLU A 92 10.30 -15.45 -11.84
C GLU A 92 9.35 -16.46 -11.22
N ASN A 93 9.30 -17.62 -11.84
CA ASN A 93 8.50 -18.77 -11.44
C ASN A 93 8.86 -19.19 -10.01
N GLU A 94 8.03 -18.89 -9.01
CA GLU A 94 8.13 -19.57 -7.71
C GLU A 94 6.74 -19.94 -7.15
N SER A 95 6.24 -21.08 -7.63
CA SER A 95 5.52 -22.01 -6.76
C SER A 95 6.55 -22.80 -5.97
N THR A 96 6.68 -22.61 -4.64
CA THR A 96 7.05 -23.68 -3.68
C THR A 96 6.93 -23.23 -2.20
N THR A 97 5.91 -23.80 -1.53
CA THR A 97 5.90 -24.34 -0.15
C THR A 97 7.18 -24.19 0.71
N THR A 98 7.02 -23.79 1.99
CA THR A 98 7.42 -24.60 3.17
C THR A 98 6.92 -24.00 4.49
N LYS A 99 6.13 -24.82 5.20
CA LYS A 99 5.83 -24.77 6.64
C LYS A 99 7.13 -24.92 7.44
N GLN A 100 7.23 -24.24 8.59
CA GLN A 100 7.90 -24.81 9.76
C GLN A 100 6.91 -24.81 10.91
#